data_AF-A0A6I6UQU9-F1
#
_entry.id   AF-A0A6I6UQU9-F1
#
_cell.length_a   1.000
_cell.length_b   1.000
_cell.length_c   1.000
_cell.angle_alpha   90.00
_cell.angle_beta   90.00
_cell.angle_gamma   90.00
#
_symmetry.space_group_name_H-M   'P 1'
#
loop_
_entity.id
_entity.type
_entity.pdbx_description
1 polymer ?
#
loop_
_entity_poly.entity_id
_entity_poly.type
_entity_poly.pdbx_seq_one_letter_code
_entity_poly.pdbx_strand_id
1 'polypeptide(L)'
;MKLSHEERIQLHEFNNLTKSLSFNMYDICYTKTREEREAYIEYIDEQYNADRLTKILTHVSDIIGAHVLNVSKQDYVPQGASVTILVSEGPIVEVPTEHFDESPGPLPSTVTMHLDKSHITVHTYPEYHPHEGISTFRADIDVSTCGEISPLKALNYLIHSFDTDIMTMDYRVRGFTRDINGRKLFIDHDINSIQNYIPEEIKDEYDMIDVNVYPQNIFHTKCKLKEFDLNNYLFGYTKDRLEEDEVDEITDKLKMEMDEIFYGKNIPRP
;
A
#
# COMPACT_ATOMS: atom_id res chain seq x y z
N MET A 1 -14.22 18.32 8.84
CA MET A 1 -15.09 19.42 8.34
C MET A 1 -15.47 19.09 6.91
N LYS A 2 -16.75 19.00 6.54
CA LYS A 2 -17.16 18.80 5.14
C LYS A 2 -16.92 20.13 4.40
N LEU A 3 -15.99 20.13 3.43
CA LEU A 3 -15.75 21.28 2.55
C LEU A 3 -17.06 21.69 1.87
N SER A 4 -17.36 22.98 1.87
CA SER A 4 -18.53 23.57 1.23
C SER A 4 -18.39 23.52 -0.31
N HIS A 5 -19.51 23.63 -1.03
CA HIS A 5 -19.52 23.54 -2.49
C HIS A 5 -18.68 24.63 -3.19
N GLU A 6 -18.33 25.71 -2.48
CA GLU A 6 -17.50 26.83 -2.96
C GLU A 6 -15.99 26.57 -2.82
N GLU A 7 -15.57 25.59 -2.01
CA GLU A 7 -14.15 25.20 -1.85
C GLU A 7 -13.69 24.16 -2.88
N ARG A 8 -14.62 23.65 -3.71
CA ARG A 8 -14.29 22.75 -4.82
C ARG A 8 -13.90 23.58 -6.04
N ILE A 9 -12.70 23.34 -6.56
CA ILE A 9 -12.21 23.97 -7.78
C ILE A 9 -13.18 23.63 -8.93
N GLN A 10 -13.80 24.65 -9.51
CA GLN A 10 -14.59 24.48 -10.74
C GLN A 10 -13.63 24.33 -11.93
N LEU A 11 -13.75 23.19 -12.61
CA LEU A 11 -12.94 22.84 -13.77
C LEU A 11 -13.63 23.26 -15.07
N HIS A 12 -12.84 23.57 -16.09
CA HIS A 12 -13.38 23.87 -17.42
C HIS A 12 -13.96 22.61 -18.11
N GLU A 13 -13.36 21.43 -17.88
CA GLU A 13 -13.78 20.15 -18.45
C GLU A 13 -13.45 18.98 -17.49
N PHE A 14 -12.45 18.16 -17.85
CA PHE A 14 -12.06 16.94 -17.16
C PHE A 14 -10.80 17.13 -16.31
N ASN A 15 -10.71 16.41 -15.20
CA ASN A 15 -9.55 16.45 -14.33
C ASN A 15 -8.44 15.52 -14.85
N ASN A 16 -7.47 16.08 -15.57
CA ASN A 16 -6.33 15.34 -16.12
C ASN A 16 -5.20 15.06 -15.09
N LEU A 17 -5.48 15.15 -13.79
CA LEU A 17 -4.52 14.79 -12.76
C LEU A 17 -4.53 13.28 -12.51
N THR A 18 -3.34 12.70 -12.43
CA THR A 18 -3.13 11.35 -11.92
C THR A 18 -2.65 11.45 -10.47
N LYS A 19 -3.25 10.66 -9.59
CA LYS A 19 -2.93 10.59 -8.17
C LYS A 19 -2.52 9.16 -7.85
N SER A 20 -1.34 8.98 -7.26
CA SER A 20 -0.86 7.66 -6.85
C SER A 20 -0.55 7.68 -5.37
N LEU A 21 -1.04 6.68 -4.64
CA LEU A 21 -0.70 6.39 -3.26
C LEU A 21 -0.06 5.00 -3.21
N SER A 22 1.20 4.93 -2.83
CA SER A 22 1.96 3.68 -2.71
C SER A 22 2.31 3.41 -1.25
N PHE A 23 2.35 2.14 -0.86
CA PHE A 23 2.81 1.68 0.46
C PHE A 23 3.91 0.64 0.30
N ASN A 24 4.92 0.70 1.17
CA ASN A 24 5.71 -0.46 1.54
C ASN A 24 5.48 -0.70 3.03
N MET A 25 4.91 -1.85 3.34
CA MET A 25 4.46 -2.26 4.67
C MET A 25 5.31 -3.43 5.12
N TYR A 26 5.88 -3.37 6.33
CA TYR A 26 6.81 -4.35 6.86
C TYR A 26 6.30 -4.89 8.20
N ASP A 27 6.33 -6.21 8.32
CA ASP A 27 6.07 -6.96 9.55
C ASP A 27 7.32 -7.80 9.85
N ILE A 28 7.77 -7.78 11.10
CA ILE A 28 9.02 -8.41 11.51
C ILE A 28 8.69 -9.48 12.55
N CYS A 29 9.32 -10.64 12.44
CA CYS A 29 9.16 -11.72 13.41
C CYS A 29 10.51 -12.36 13.72
N TYR A 30 10.73 -12.72 14.98
CA TYR A 30 11.86 -13.54 15.39
C TYR A 30 11.49 -15.02 15.39
N THR A 31 12.28 -15.83 14.67
CA THR A 31 12.12 -17.27 14.55
C THR A 31 13.48 -17.94 14.77
N LYS A 32 13.65 -18.61 15.92
CA LYS A 32 14.92 -19.23 16.33
C LYS A 32 15.14 -20.57 15.66
N THR A 33 14.09 -21.39 15.61
CA THR A 33 14.15 -22.74 15.06
C THR A 33 13.65 -22.78 13.61
N ARG A 34 13.98 -23.86 12.89
CA ARG A 34 13.46 -24.06 11.53
C ARG A 34 11.95 -24.26 11.55
N GLU A 35 11.47 -24.98 12.56
CA GLU A 35 10.06 -25.27 12.76
C GLU A 35 9.24 -23.98 13.02
N GLU A 36 9.74 -23.06 13.84
CA GLU A 36 9.14 -21.72 14.02
C GLU A 36 9.08 -20.94 12.71
N ARG A 37 10.13 -21.00 11.90
CA ARG A 37 10.17 -20.32 10.59
C ARG A 37 9.16 -20.90 9.61
N GLU A 38 9.09 -22.22 9.50
CA GLU A 38 8.11 -22.89 8.63
C GLU A 38 6.68 -22.53 9.05
N ALA A 39 6.41 -22.47 10.35
CA ALA A 39 5.10 -22.07 10.88
C ALA A 39 4.78 -20.58 10.64
N TYR A 40 5.78 -19.68 10.73
CA TYR A 40 5.60 -18.27 10.39
C TYR A 40 5.31 -18.08 8.88
N ILE A 41 6.01 -18.81 8.01
CA ILE A 41 5.75 -18.80 6.56
C ILE A 41 4.33 -19.27 6.26
N GLU A 42 3.89 -20.37 6.88
CA GLU A 42 2.52 -20.88 6.71
C GLU A 42 1.47 -19.88 7.20
N TYR A 43 1.73 -19.19 8.31
CA TYR A 43 0.88 -18.10 8.79
C TYR A 43 0.79 -16.96 7.75
N ILE A 44 1.92 -16.53 7.19
CA ILE A 44 1.94 -15.47 6.15
C ILE A 44 1.17 -15.91 4.89
N ASP A 45 1.34 -17.14 4.43
CA ASP A 45 0.61 -17.66 3.28
C ASP A 45 -0.91 -17.72 3.55
N GLU A 46 -1.34 -18.05 4.77
CA GLU A 46 -2.75 -18.00 5.14
C GLU A 46 -3.27 -16.56 5.24
N GLN A 47 -2.51 -15.66 5.85
CA GLN A 47 -2.95 -14.29 6.07
C GLN A 47 -2.92 -13.44 4.79
N TYR A 48 -1.97 -13.68 3.89
CA TYR A 48 -1.69 -12.81 2.74
C TYR A 48 -1.75 -13.56 1.39
N ASN A 49 -2.57 -14.60 1.29
CA ASN A 49 -2.89 -15.20 -0.01
C ASN A 49 -3.65 -14.26 -0.94
N ALA A 50 -3.61 -14.58 -2.24
CA ALA A 50 -4.25 -13.85 -3.31
C ALA A 50 -5.76 -13.64 -3.10
N ASP A 51 -6.47 -14.58 -2.46
CA ASP A 51 -7.92 -14.47 -2.21
C ASP A 51 -8.25 -13.38 -1.18
N ARG A 52 -7.54 -13.36 -0.05
CA ARG A 52 -7.73 -12.32 0.97
C ARG A 52 -7.26 -10.96 0.46
N LEU A 53 -6.10 -10.90 -0.20
CA LEU A 53 -5.61 -9.67 -0.83
C LEU A 53 -6.59 -9.12 -1.87
N THR A 54 -7.22 -9.98 -2.67
CA THR A 54 -8.26 -9.57 -3.63
C THR A 54 -9.44 -8.91 -2.92
N LYS A 55 -9.90 -9.45 -1.79
CA LYS A 55 -10.99 -8.84 -1.00
C LYS A 55 -10.60 -7.48 -0.46
N ILE A 56 -9.38 -7.33 0.06
CA ILE A 56 -8.86 -6.05 0.56
C ILE A 56 -8.87 -5.02 -0.57
N LEU A 57 -8.26 -5.33 -1.72
CA LEU A 57 -8.18 -4.38 -2.84
C LEU A 57 -9.54 -4.09 -3.48
N THR A 58 -10.46 -5.05 -3.49
CA THR A 58 -11.84 -4.81 -3.94
C THR A 58 -12.53 -3.79 -3.03
N HIS A 59 -12.38 -3.92 -1.72
CA HIS A 59 -12.94 -2.95 -0.78
C HIS A 59 -12.27 -1.57 -0.92
N VAL A 60 -10.96 -1.51 -1.21
CA VAL A 60 -10.28 -0.25 -1.57
C VAL A 60 -10.95 0.39 -2.79
N SER A 61 -11.27 -0.38 -3.83
CA SER A 61 -11.96 0.12 -5.02
C SER A 61 -13.34 0.71 -4.69
N ASP A 62 -14.09 0.08 -3.79
CA ASP A 62 -15.38 0.57 -3.31
C ASP A 62 -15.23 1.89 -2.51
N ILE A 63 -14.23 1.98 -1.62
CA ILE A 63 -13.97 3.18 -0.79
C ILE A 63 -13.64 4.39 -1.65
N ILE A 64 -12.80 4.20 -2.67
CA ILE A 64 -12.41 5.30 -3.57
C ILE A 64 -13.53 5.62 -4.59
N GLY A 65 -14.50 4.72 -4.77
CA GLY A 65 -15.61 4.85 -5.70
C GLY A 65 -15.25 4.50 -7.13
N ALA A 66 -14.31 3.58 -7.33
CA ALA A 66 -13.88 3.13 -8.65
C ALA A 66 -14.55 1.82 -9.04
N HIS A 67 -14.78 1.63 -10.34
CA HIS A 67 -15.39 0.41 -10.88
C HIS A 67 -14.34 -0.61 -11.26
N VAL A 68 -14.44 -1.83 -10.72
CA VAL A 68 -13.56 -2.95 -11.09
C VAL A 68 -13.86 -3.40 -12.52
N LEU A 69 -12.85 -3.34 -13.38
CA LEU A 69 -12.92 -3.81 -14.77
C LEU A 69 -12.38 -5.24 -14.90
N ASN A 70 -11.32 -5.54 -14.16
CA ASN A 70 -10.66 -6.84 -14.21
C ASN A 70 -9.87 -7.07 -12.92
N VAL A 71 -9.78 -8.35 -12.55
CA VAL A 71 -8.94 -8.82 -11.45
C VAL A 71 -8.02 -9.91 -11.99
N SER A 72 -6.73 -9.74 -11.79
CA SER A 72 -5.69 -10.74 -12.02
C SER A 72 -5.00 -11.02 -10.69
N LYS A 73 -4.75 -12.28 -10.38
CA LYS A 73 -4.13 -12.68 -9.10
C LYS A 73 -3.32 -13.96 -9.24
N GLN A 74 -2.30 -14.10 -8.41
CA GLN A 74 -1.40 -15.25 -8.41
C GLN A 74 -0.81 -15.49 -7.03
N ASP A 75 -0.86 -16.73 -6.54
CA ASP A 75 -0.03 -17.22 -5.44
C ASP A 75 1.26 -17.85 -6.02
N TYR A 76 2.39 -17.58 -5.39
CA TYR A 76 3.72 -18.02 -5.85
C TYR A 76 4.26 -19.18 -5.02
N VAL A 77 5.18 -19.94 -5.62
CA VAL A 77 5.95 -20.99 -4.95
C VAL A 77 7.42 -20.54 -4.92
N PRO A 78 8.12 -20.54 -3.78
CA PRO A 78 7.71 -21.16 -2.51
C PRO A 78 6.67 -20.40 -1.68
N GLN A 79 6.58 -19.06 -1.79
CA GLN A 79 5.71 -18.24 -0.94
C GLN A 79 5.40 -16.88 -1.59
N GLY A 80 4.36 -16.21 -1.08
CA GLY A 80 3.94 -14.86 -1.50
C GLY A 80 2.84 -14.85 -2.56
N ALA A 81 2.26 -13.66 -2.78
CA ALA A 81 1.12 -13.48 -3.64
C ALA A 81 1.15 -12.11 -4.34
N SER A 82 0.46 -12.01 -5.48
CA SER A 82 0.17 -10.74 -6.12
C SER A 82 -1.28 -10.64 -6.57
N VAL A 83 -1.81 -9.43 -6.52
CA VAL A 83 -3.12 -9.09 -7.07
C VAL A 83 -3.02 -7.78 -7.82
N THR A 84 -3.68 -7.70 -8.97
CA THR A 84 -3.85 -6.50 -9.77
C THR A 84 -5.32 -6.34 -10.09
N ILE A 85 -5.90 -5.20 -9.71
CA ILE A 85 -7.26 -4.79 -10.04
C ILE A 85 -7.18 -3.60 -10.97
N LEU A 86 -7.72 -3.75 -12.18
CA LEU A 86 -7.91 -2.63 -13.10
C LEU A 86 -9.21 -1.92 -12.75
N VAL A 87 -9.16 -0.59 -12.62
CA VAL A 87 -10.32 0.21 -12.21
C VAL A 87 -10.59 1.39 -13.15
N SER A 88 -11.84 1.89 -13.14
CA SER A 88 -12.24 3.11 -13.85
C SER A 88 -13.04 4.06 -12.96
N GLU A 89 -12.99 5.36 -13.30
CA GLU A 89 -13.73 6.41 -12.58
C GLU A 89 -15.26 6.34 -12.81
N GLY A 90 -15.70 5.83 -13.96
CA GLY A 90 -17.11 5.63 -14.29
C GLY A 90 -17.38 4.25 -14.89
N PRO A 91 -18.66 3.85 -14.99
CA PRO A 91 -19.03 2.61 -15.66
C PRO A 91 -18.63 2.67 -17.13
N ILE A 92 -18.18 1.54 -17.69
CA ILE A 92 -17.92 1.45 -19.13
C ILE A 92 -19.24 1.67 -19.85
N VAL A 93 -19.40 2.81 -20.54
CA VAL A 93 -20.43 2.94 -21.56
C VAL A 93 -20.00 2.02 -22.69
N GLU A 94 -20.76 0.94 -22.92
CA GLU A 94 -20.51 0.02 -24.02
C GLU A 94 -20.31 0.82 -25.31
N VAL A 95 -19.16 0.66 -25.94
CA VAL A 95 -18.95 1.16 -27.30
C VAL A 95 -19.98 0.43 -28.18
N PRO A 96 -20.75 1.13 -29.04
CA PRO A 96 -21.75 0.48 -29.88
C PRO A 96 -21.15 -0.72 -30.59
N THR A 97 -21.76 -1.89 -30.42
CA THR A 97 -21.42 -3.14 -31.10
C THR A 97 -21.81 -3.11 -32.58
N GLU A 98 -21.51 -2.02 -33.29
CA GLU A 98 -21.62 -2.00 -34.75
C GLU A 98 -20.29 -2.50 -35.35
N HIS A 99 -20.12 -3.82 -35.29
CA HIS A 99 -19.18 -4.51 -36.17
C HIS A 99 -19.82 -4.70 -37.54
N PHE A 100 -19.59 -3.76 -38.47
CA PHE A 100 -19.61 -4.10 -39.89
C PHE A 100 -18.22 -4.64 -40.26
N ASP A 101 -18.05 -5.96 -40.22
CA ASP A 101 -17.38 -6.72 -41.29
C ASP A 101 -17.24 -8.21 -40.94
N GLU A 102 -17.65 -9.04 -41.91
CA GLU A 102 -17.45 -10.50 -41.92
C GLU A 102 -15.94 -10.81 -41.96
N SER A 103 -15.33 -11.06 -40.81
CA SER A 103 -13.98 -11.59 -40.69
C SER A 103 -13.94 -12.74 -39.67
N PRO A 104 -12.98 -13.68 -39.79
CA PRO A 104 -13.06 -14.96 -39.09
C PRO A 104 -12.76 -14.80 -37.60
N GLY A 105 -13.82 -14.58 -36.80
CA GLY A 105 -13.91 -14.79 -35.35
C GLY A 105 -12.98 -13.95 -34.47
N PRO A 106 -13.48 -13.19 -33.48
CA PRO A 106 -12.58 -12.52 -32.55
C PRO A 106 -11.82 -13.59 -31.75
N LEU A 107 -10.49 -13.45 -31.67
CA LEU A 107 -9.71 -14.04 -30.59
C LEU A 107 -10.35 -13.63 -29.26
N PRO A 108 -10.30 -14.46 -28.20
CA PRO A 108 -10.87 -14.08 -26.90
C PRO A 108 -10.36 -12.69 -26.55
N SER A 109 -11.30 -11.79 -26.26
CA SER A 109 -11.15 -10.35 -26.07
C SER A 109 -10.26 -9.95 -24.89
N THR A 110 -9.44 -10.86 -24.41
CA THR A 110 -8.49 -10.65 -23.33
C THR A 110 -7.29 -9.87 -23.86
N VAL A 111 -7.09 -8.71 -23.25
CA VAL A 111 -5.81 -7.98 -23.14
C VAL A 111 -5.41 -7.12 -24.34
N THR A 112 -6.28 -6.20 -24.75
CA THR A 112 -5.80 -4.82 -24.96
C THR A 112 -6.42 -3.94 -23.90
N MET A 113 -6.09 -4.25 -22.64
CA MET A 113 -6.45 -3.36 -21.53
C MET A 113 -5.50 -2.18 -21.58
N HIS A 114 -6.06 -1.02 -21.88
CA HIS A 114 -5.47 0.29 -21.73
C HIS A 114 -4.70 0.39 -20.39
N LEU A 115 -3.38 0.17 -20.41
CA LEU A 115 -2.49 0.30 -19.23
C LEU A 115 -2.40 1.75 -18.74
N ASP A 116 -2.96 2.69 -19.50
CA ASP A 116 -3.23 4.07 -19.13
C ASP A 116 -4.43 4.23 -18.19
N LYS A 117 -5.12 3.14 -17.82
CA LYS A 117 -6.21 3.14 -16.82
C LYS A 117 -5.67 3.03 -15.39
N SER A 118 -6.48 3.53 -14.47
CA SER A 118 -6.27 3.42 -13.03
C SER A 118 -6.19 1.97 -12.57
N HIS A 119 -5.39 1.69 -11.55
CA HIS A 119 -5.18 0.33 -11.04
C HIS A 119 -4.92 0.33 -9.54
N ILE A 120 -5.12 -0.84 -8.95
CA ILE A 120 -4.80 -1.15 -7.57
C ILE A 120 -3.99 -2.44 -7.58
N THR A 121 -2.79 -2.44 -7.03
CA THR A 121 -1.94 -3.63 -6.99
C THR A 121 -1.47 -3.92 -5.57
N VAL A 122 -1.19 -5.19 -5.30
CA VAL A 122 -0.45 -5.63 -4.12
C VAL A 122 0.51 -6.75 -4.50
N HIS A 123 1.71 -6.71 -3.93
CA HIS A 123 2.74 -7.73 -4.05
C HIS A 123 3.31 -8.02 -2.68
N THR A 124 3.43 -9.30 -2.32
CA THR A 124 3.99 -9.70 -1.03
C THR A 124 5.34 -10.39 -1.21
N TYR A 125 6.25 -10.11 -0.28
CA TYR A 125 7.64 -10.55 -0.28
C TYR A 125 8.01 -11.02 1.13
N PRO A 126 7.78 -12.31 1.45
CA PRO A 126 8.30 -12.88 2.67
C PRO A 126 9.81 -13.14 2.48
N GLU A 127 10.62 -12.59 3.37
CA GLU A 127 12.08 -12.66 3.43
C GLU A 127 12.50 -13.32 4.75
N TYR A 128 13.62 -14.04 4.72
CA TYR A 128 14.17 -14.66 5.90
C TYR A 128 15.69 -14.60 5.87
N HIS A 129 16.27 -14.05 6.94
CA HIS A 129 17.72 -13.99 7.07
C HIS A 129 18.29 -15.25 7.76
N PRO A 130 19.04 -16.11 7.03
CA PRO A 130 19.49 -17.42 7.52
C PRO A 130 20.38 -17.43 8.76
N HIS A 131 21.01 -16.30 9.08
CA HIS A 131 21.99 -16.23 10.15
C HIS A 131 21.57 -15.39 11.35
N GLU A 132 20.45 -14.65 11.27
CA GLU A 132 20.09 -13.67 12.32
C GLU A 132 18.80 -14.02 13.07
N GLY A 133 18.03 -15.00 12.58
CA GLY A 133 16.77 -15.43 13.21
C GLY A 133 15.63 -14.44 13.02
N ILE A 134 15.82 -13.43 12.16
CA ILE A 134 14.81 -12.45 11.79
C ILE A 134 14.15 -12.89 10.49
N SER A 135 12.82 -12.90 10.50
CA SER A 135 11.96 -13.05 9.34
C SER A 135 11.26 -11.72 9.09
N THR A 136 11.34 -11.21 7.86
CA THR A 136 10.71 -9.94 7.49
C THR A 136 9.71 -10.20 6.39
N PHE A 137 8.46 -9.78 6.60
CA PHE A 137 7.43 -9.81 5.57
C PHE A 137 7.21 -8.39 5.04
N ARG A 138 7.20 -8.24 3.71
CA ARG A 138 6.88 -6.97 3.07
C ARG A 138 5.66 -7.07 2.16
N ALA A 139 4.73 -6.14 2.28
CA ALA A 139 3.64 -5.94 1.33
C ALA A 139 3.80 -4.58 0.62
N ASP A 140 3.83 -4.61 -0.71
CA ASP A 140 3.89 -3.42 -1.55
C ASP A 140 2.52 -3.18 -2.18
N ILE A 141 1.92 -2.02 -1.95
CA ILE A 141 0.58 -1.67 -2.47
C ILE A 141 0.70 -0.41 -3.33
N ASP A 142 0.06 -0.39 -4.50
CA ASP A 142 -0.08 0.83 -5.31
C ASP A 142 -1.55 1.09 -5.63
N VAL A 143 -2.03 2.30 -5.33
CA VAL A 143 -3.38 2.78 -5.67
C VAL A 143 -3.23 3.98 -6.60
N SER A 144 -3.40 3.75 -7.90
CA SER A 144 -3.25 4.75 -8.94
C SER A 144 -4.60 5.12 -9.55
N THR A 145 -4.99 6.38 -9.41
CA THR A 145 -6.29 6.89 -9.85
C THR A 145 -6.12 8.09 -10.80
N CYS A 146 -7.12 8.27 -11.67
CA CYS A 146 -7.25 9.43 -12.53
C CYS A 146 -8.47 10.25 -12.11
N GLY A 147 -8.55 11.51 -12.56
CA GLY A 147 -9.76 12.29 -12.38
C GLY A 147 -9.91 12.85 -10.97
N GLU A 148 -11.14 12.90 -10.47
CA GLU A 148 -11.46 13.44 -9.15
C GLU A 148 -11.29 12.41 -8.01
N ILE A 149 -11.06 11.14 -8.35
CA ILE A 149 -10.87 10.08 -7.37
C ILE A 149 -9.57 10.30 -6.62
N SER A 150 -9.65 10.48 -5.30
CA SER A 150 -8.49 10.57 -4.42
C SER A 150 -8.20 9.21 -3.77
N PRO A 151 -7.00 8.63 -3.95
CA PRO A 151 -6.63 7.37 -3.32
C PRO A 151 -6.44 7.51 -1.80
N LEU A 152 -6.23 8.75 -1.31
CA LEU A 152 -6.13 9.05 0.13
C LEU A 152 -7.40 8.67 0.91
N LYS A 153 -8.55 8.50 0.25
CA LYS A 153 -9.77 7.98 0.90
C LYS A 153 -9.59 6.58 1.47
N ALA A 154 -8.73 5.75 0.87
CA ALA A 154 -8.47 4.38 1.30
C ALA A 154 -7.31 4.27 2.30
N LEU A 155 -6.60 5.36 2.59
CA LEU A 155 -5.42 5.39 3.46
C LEU A 155 -5.68 4.70 4.79
N ASN A 156 -6.72 5.14 5.50
CA ASN A 156 -7.06 4.60 6.81
C ASN A 156 -7.36 3.09 6.78
N TYR A 157 -8.11 2.66 5.75
CA TYR A 157 -8.47 1.26 5.60
C TYR A 157 -7.24 0.38 5.30
N LEU A 158 -6.33 0.86 4.45
CA LEU A 158 -5.11 0.14 4.12
C LEU A 158 -4.19 -0.02 5.32
N ILE A 159 -4.01 1.02 6.13
CA ILE A 159 -3.22 0.96 7.38
C ILE A 159 -3.75 -0.15 8.29
N HIS A 160 -5.05 -0.15 8.59
CA HIS A 160 -5.67 -1.16 9.46
C HIS A 160 -5.74 -2.57 8.87
N SER A 161 -5.75 -2.70 7.53
CA SER A 161 -5.91 -4.02 6.89
C SER A 161 -4.64 -4.88 6.98
N PHE A 162 -3.48 -4.24 7.18
CA PHE A 162 -2.18 -4.91 7.19
C PHE A 162 -1.51 -4.90 8.56
N ASP A 163 -1.83 -3.95 9.45
CA ASP A 163 -1.37 -3.88 10.86
C ASP A 163 0.14 -4.08 11.02
N THR A 164 0.91 -3.17 10.40
CA THR A 164 2.35 -3.36 10.18
C THR A 164 3.20 -2.58 11.17
N ASP A 165 4.37 -3.12 11.53
CA ASP A 165 5.37 -2.46 12.38
C ASP A 165 5.90 -1.18 11.76
N ILE A 166 6.21 -1.23 10.47
CA ILE A 166 6.82 -0.14 9.72
C ILE A 166 6.09 0.01 8.41
N MET A 167 5.78 1.25 8.04
CA MET A 167 5.21 1.54 6.74
C MET A 167 5.83 2.80 6.16
N THR A 168 6.07 2.78 4.85
CA THR A 168 6.43 3.97 4.08
C THR A 168 5.31 4.24 3.09
N MET A 169 4.85 5.49 3.07
CA MET A 169 3.75 5.94 2.23
C MET A 169 4.25 7.02 1.28
N ASP A 170 3.97 6.83 -0.01
CA ASP A 170 4.29 7.78 -1.06
C ASP A 170 3.01 8.25 -1.74
N TYR A 171 2.72 9.55 -1.64
CA TYR A 171 1.64 10.17 -2.36
C TYR A 171 2.20 11.16 -3.40
N ARG A 172 1.77 11.01 -4.65
CA ARG A 172 2.19 11.92 -5.72
C ARG A 172 1.04 12.31 -6.63
N VAL A 173 1.10 13.56 -7.11
CA VAL A 173 0.17 14.09 -8.11
C VAL A 173 0.95 14.44 -9.38
N ARG A 174 0.44 14.04 -10.54
CA ARG A 174 1.05 14.26 -11.86
C ARG A 174 0.02 14.80 -12.85
N GLY A 175 0.51 15.45 -13.90
CA GLY A 175 -0.34 16.10 -14.90
C GLY A 175 -0.75 17.51 -14.51
N PHE A 176 -1.69 18.08 -15.27
CA PHE A 176 -2.31 19.37 -14.94
C PHE A 176 -3.75 19.40 -15.45
N THR A 177 -4.61 20.12 -14.75
CA THR A 177 -5.94 20.50 -15.24
C THR A 177 -6.03 22.02 -15.39
N ARG A 178 -7.18 22.53 -15.84
CA ARG A 178 -7.44 23.97 -15.96
C ARG A 178 -8.70 24.36 -15.21
N ASP A 179 -8.61 25.47 -14.49
CA ASP A 179 -9.79 26.12 -13.93
C ASP A 179 -10.63 26.79 -15.04
N ILE A 180 -11.82 27.29 -14.67
CA ILE A 180 -12.72 28.04 -15.56
C ILE A 180 -12.08 29.28 -16.23
N ASN A 181 -10.99 29.81 -15.66
CA ASN A 181 -10.25 30.96 -16.19
C ASN A 181 -9.07 30.54 -17.08
N GLY A 182 -8.88 29.23 -17.30
CA GLY A 182 -7.80 28.67 -18.11
C GLY A 182 -6.45 28.55 -17.40
N ARG A 183 -6.34 28.86 -16.11
CA ARG A 183 -5.11 28.73 -15.32
C ARG A 183 -4.81 27.26 -15.10
N LYS A 184 -3.55 26.86 -15.29
CA LYS A 184 -3.10 25.49 -15.02
C LYS A 184 -3.04 25.23 -13.52
N LEU A 185 -3.58 24.09 -13.12
CA LEU A 185 -3.55 23.55 -11.77
C LEU A 185 -2.85 22.20 -11.78
N PHE A 186 -1.91 22.00 -10.87
CA PHE A 186 -1.09 20.78 -10.78
C PHE A 186 -1.45 19.92 -9.57
N ILE A 187 -2.37 20.41 -8.75
CA ILE A 187 -2.99 19.73 -7.61
C ILE A 187 -4.37 20.35 -7.39
N ASP A 188 -5.34 19.54 -6.95
CA ASP A 188 -6.75 19.91 -6.82
C ASP A 188 -7.29 19.86 -5.38
N HIS A 189 -6.39 19.66 -4.42
CA HIS A 189 -6.69 19.63 -2.98
C HIS A 189 -5.50 20.19 -2.20
N ASP A 190 -5.77 20.63 -0.97
CA ASP A 190 -4.71 21.08 -0.06
C ASP A 190 -4.09 19.88 0.66
N ILE A 191 -2.77 19.77 0.58
CA ILE A 191 -1.99 18.76 1.27
C ILE A 191 -0.58 19.30 1.49
N ASN A 192 -0.11 19.20 2.73
CA ASN A 192 1.28 19.42 3.09
C ASN A 192 1.93 18.15 3.68
N SER A 193 1.13 17.15 4.04
CA SER A 193 1.57 15.89 4.63
C SER A 193 0.51 14.81 4.42
N ILE A 194 0.94 13.56 4.20
CA ILE A 194 0.02 12.40 4.23
C ILE A 194 -0.58 12.26 5.64
N GLN A 195 0.17 12.63 6.68
CA GLN A 195 -0.27 12.58 8.08
C GLN A 195 -1.55 13.36 8.33
N ASN A 196 -1.87 14.39 7.53
CA ASN A 196 -3.13 15.13 7.63
C ASN A 196 -4.38 14.25 7.44
N TYR A 197 -4.21 13.13 6.75
CA TYR A 197 -5.27 12.19 6.41
C TYR A 197 -5.28 10.96 7.33
N ILE A 198 -4.37 10.90 8.30
CA ILE A 198 -4.28 9.83 9.30
C ILE A 198 -5.04 10.26 10.57
N PRO A 199 -5.96 9.42 11.10
CA PRO A 199 -6.62 9.65 12.39
C PRO A 199 -5.63 9.78 13.54
N GLU A 200 -5.94 10.60 14.55
CA GLU A 200 -5.03 10.86 15.67
C GLU A 200 -4.69 9.59 16.47
N GLU A 201 -5.65 8.69 16.63
CA GLU A 201 -5.45 7.37 17.27
C GLU A 201 -4.31 6.57 16.63
N ILE A 202 -4.24 6.51 15.30
CA ILE A 202 -3.12 5.86 14.59
C ILE A 202 -1.84 6.67 14.76
N LYS A 203 -1.91 8.01 14.73
CA LYS A 203 -0.70 8.82 14.91
C LYS A 203 -0.05 8.60 16.27
N ASP A 204 -0.86 8.32 17.29
CA ASP A 204 -0.37 8.04 18.64
C ASP A 204 0.40 6.71 18.70
N GLU A 205 0.04 5.73 17.86
CA GLU A 205 0.71 4.42 17.78
C GLU A 205 2.07 4.46 17.06
N TYR A 206 2.28 5.41 16.14
CA TYR A 206 3.47 5.45 15.28
C TYR A 206 4.35 6.70 15.48
N ASP A 207 5.67 6.52 15.45
CA ASP A 207 6.63 7.58 15.16
C ASP A 207 6.63 7.86 13.66
N MET A 208 6.41 9.12 13.27
CA MET A 208 6.27 9.49 11.86
C MET A 208 7.25 10.57 11.40
N ILE A 209 7.80 10.41 10.20
CA ILE A 209 8.73 11.34 9.57
C ILE A 209 8.28 11.67 8.15
N ASP A 210 8.23 12.96 7.83
CA ASP A 210 7.93 13.46 6.49
C ASP A 210 9.19 13.81 5.69
N VAL A 211 9.20 13.44 4.40
CA VAL A 211 10.26 13.78 3.44
C VAL A 211 9.63 14.31 2.14
N ASN A 212 8.91 15.43 2.25
CA ASN A 212 8.10 15.98 1.15
C ASN A 212 8.94 16.82 0.17
N VAL A 213 8.63 16.73 -1.13
CA VAL A 213 9.17 17.59 -2.20
C VAL A 213 8.03 18.40 -2.83
N TYR A 214 7.62 19.47 -2.13
CA TYR A 214 6.45 20.28 -2.49
C TYR A 214 6.42 20.79 -3.94
N PRO A 215 7.53 21.31 -4.53
CA PRO A 215 7.49 21.80 -5.91
C PRO A 215 7.20 20.72 -6.95
N GLN A 216 7.31 19.44 -6.58
CA GLN A 216 7.07 18.29 -7.44
C GLN A 216 5.80 17.51 -7.05
N ASN A 217 5.00 18.02 -6.11
CA ASN A 217 3.82 17.32 -5.56
C ASN A 217 4.16 15.87 -5.18
N ILE A 218 5.24 15.68 -4.42
CA ILE A 218 5.64 14.40 -3.85
C ILE A 218 5.58 14.55 -2.33
N PHE A 219 4.83 13.67 -1.70
CA PHE A 219 4.66 13.60 -0.26
C PHE A 219 5.06 12.20 0.18
N HIS A 220 5.91 12.12 1.20
CA HIS A 220 6.45 10.86 1.68
C HIS A 220 6.39 10.87 3.20
N THR A 221 5.75 9.88 3.78
CA THR A 221 5.66 9.70 5.23
C THR A 221 6.14 8.30 5.59
N LYS A 222 7.09 8.20 6.50
CA LYS A 222 7.47 6.93 7.13
C LYS A 222 6.85 6.84 8.50
N CYS A 223 6.41 5.65 8.89
CA CYS A 223 5.88 5.35 10.21
C CYS A 223 6.62 4.13 10.79
N LYS A 224 6.91 4.16 12.09
CA LYS A 224 7.41 3.01 12.86
C LYS A 224 6.65 2.93 14.18
N LEU A 225 6.22 1.74 14.59
CA LEU A 225 5.48 1.55 15.84
C LEU A 225 6.29 2.10 17.03
N LYS A 226 5.65 2.89 17.90
CA LYS A 226 6.32 3.52 19.07
C LYS A 226 6.59 2.51 20.17
N GLU A 227 5.58 1.73 20.51
CA GLU A 227 5.64 0.76 21.60
C GLU A 227 6.24 -0.55 21.12
N PHE A 228 7.39 -0.91 21.68
CA PHE A 228 8.03 -2.19 21.43
C PHE A 228 7.68 -3.17 22.55
N ASP A 229 6.96 -4.24 22.21
CA ASP A 229 6.79 -5.41 23.08
C ASP A 229 7.33 -6.66 22.39
N LEU A 230 8.40 -7.23 22.96
CA LEU A 230 9.03 -8.46 22.45
C LEU A 230 8.02 -9.59 22.23
N ASN A 231 6.97 -9.70 23.05
CA ASN A 231 5.98 -10.76 22.89
C ASN A 231 5.24 -10.73 21.55
N ASN A 232 5.13 -9.58 20.90
CA ASN A 232 4.50 -9.45 19.58
C ASN A 232 5.40 -10.00 18.46
N TYR A 233 6.69 -10.14 18.73
CA TYR A 233 7.71 -10.52 17.76
C TYR A 233 8.19 -11.97 17.93
N LEU A 234 7.70 -12.70 18.93
CA LEU A 234 8.05 -14.09 19.18
C LEU A 234 6.97 -15.02 18.65
N PHE A 235 7.36 -16.05 17.89
CA PHE A 235 6.41 -16.98 17.29
C PHE A 235 6.14 -18.21 18.17
N GLY A 236 4.94 -18.30 18.75
CA GLY A 236 4.49 -19.50 19.49
C GLY A 236 4.94 -19.58 20.96
N TYR A 237 5.60 -18.54 21.49
CA TYR A 237 5.99 -18.44 22.90
C TYR A 237 6.11 -16.98 23.35
N THR A 238 6.19 -16.77 24.66
CA THR A 238 6.41 -15.45 25.27
C THR A 238 7.82 -15.33 25.84
N LYS A 239 8.25 -14.09 26.11
CA LYS A 239 9.55 -13.79 26.70
C LYS A 239 9.82 -14.49 28.05
N ASP A 240 8.77 -14.93 28.76
CA ASP A 240 8.88 -15.64 30.05
C ASP A 240 9.56 -17.01 29.92
N ARG A 241 9.72 -17.53 28.69
CA ARG A 241 10.44 -18.78 28.40
C ARG A 241 11.91 -18.57 28.04
N LEU A 242 12.37 -17.32 27.98
CA LEU A 242 13.72 -16.93 27.61
C LEU A 242 14.50 -16.49 28.84
N GLU A 243 15.81 -16.71 28.82
CA GLU A 243 16.73 -16.13 29.80
C GLU A 243 16.88 -14.62 29.56
N GLU A 244 17.20 -13.83 30.59
CA GLU A 244 17.31 -12.37 30.48
C GLU A 244 18.30 -11.94 29.38
N ASP A 245 19.46 -12.59 29.30
CA ASP A 245 20.47 -12.31 28.27
C ASP A 245 19.92 -12.56 26.84
N GLU A 246 19.06 -13.56 26.67
CA GLU A 246 18.45 -13.89 25.38
C GLU A 246 17.36 -12.87 25.00
N VAL A 247 16.58 -12.41 26.00
CA VAL A 247 15.60 -11.33 25.81
C VAL A 247 16.27 -10.06 25.33
N ASP A 248 17.39 -9.68 25.93
CA ASP A 248 18.16 -8.49 25.55
C ASP A 248 18.74 -8.64 24.14
N GLU A 249 19.35 -9.79 23.82
CA GLU A 249 19.93 -10.05 22.50
C GLU A 249 18.88 -9.98 21.38
N ILE A 250 17.71 -10.60 21.57
CA ILE A 250 16.65 -10.60 20.56
C ILE A 250 16.04 -9.20 20.41
N THR A 251 15.84 -8.50 21.52
CA THR A 251 15.32 -7.13 21.52
C THR A 251 16.22 -6.19 20.72
N ASP A 252 17.53 -6.26 20.92
CA ASP A 252 18.49 -5.41 20.22
C ASP A 252 18.52 -5.71 18.72
N LYS A 253 18.44 -7.00 18.34
CA LYS A 253 18.35 -7.41 16.93
C LYS A 253 17.10 -6.88 16.24
N LEU A 254 15.93 -7.05 16.86
CA LEU A 254 14.66 -6.59 16.30
C LEU A 254 14.62 -5.07 16.17
N LYS A 255 15.02 -4.33 17.22
CA LYS A 255 15.07 -2.87 17.16
C LYS A 255 16.04 -2.36 16.11
N MET A 256 17.18 -3.02 15.95
CA MET A 256 18.15 -2.70 14.91
C MET A 256 17.55 -2.89 13.52
N GLU A 257 16.93 -4.04 13.24
CA GLU A 257 16.24 -4.30 11.97
C GLU A 257 15.16 -3.23 11.70
N MET A 258 14.33 -2.94 12.71
CA MET A 258 13.29 -1.92 12.60
C MET A 258 13.85 -0.54 12.26
N ASP A 259 14.93 -0.14 12.92
CA ASP A 259 15.57 1.15 12.67
C ASP A 259 16.25 1.19 11.30
N GLU A 260 16.90 0.12 10.86
CA GLU A 260 17.54 0.03 9.54
C GLU A 260 16.51 0.18 8.41
N ILE A 261 15.35 -0.48 8.51
CA ILE A 261 14.24 -0.34 7.57
C ILE A 261 13.66 1.08 7.63
N PHE A 262 13.36 1.60 8.82
CA PHE A 262 12.75 2.91 8.99
C PHE A 262 13.63 4.05 8.45
N TYR A 263 14.94 4.03 8.76
CA TYR A 263 15.89 5.02 8.25
C TYR A 263 16.38 4.71 6.84
N GLY A 264 16.17 3.50 6.32
CA GLY A 264 16.60 3.06 4.99
C GLY A 264 18.12 3.03 4.84
N LYS A 265 18.84 2.64 5.89
CA LYS A 265 20.31 2.56 5.91
C LYS A 265 20.77 1.56 6.96
N ASN A 266 21.92 0.94 6.72
CA ASN A 266 22.57 0.11 7.73
C ASN A 266 23.08 0.99 8.88
N ILE A 267 22.86 0.55 10.11
CA ILE A 267 23.27 1.26 11.33
C ILE A 267 24.50 0.54 11.90
N PRO A 268 25.62 1.23 12.13
CA PRO A 268 26.79 0.60 12.72
C PRO A 268 26.45 0.06 14.11
N ARG A 269 26.77 -1.22 14.38
CA ARG A 269 26.71 -1.76 15.75
C ARG A 269 27.72 -0.99 16.62
N PRO A 270 27.31 -0.53 17.81
CA PRO A 270 28.21 0.14 18.75
C PRO A 270 29.35 -0.75 19.23
#